data_AF-D3A135-F1
#
_entry.id   AF-D3A135-F1
#
_cell.length_a   1.000
_cell.length_b   1.000
_cell.length_c   1.000
_cell.angle_alpha   90.00
_cell.angle_beta   90.00
_cell.angle_gamma   90.00
#
_symmetry.space_group_name_H-M   'P 1'
#
loop_
_entity.id
_entity.type
_entity.pdbx_description
1 polymer ?
#
loop_
_entity_poly.entity_id
_entity_poly.type
_entity_poly.pdbx_seq_one_letter_code
_entity_poly.pdbx_strand_id
1 'polypeptide(L)'
;MNYCEFVAAIPNDTDNPNKHYHDKQYGFPISDDNELFGRLVLEINQAGLSWTLMLKKQQAFRAAFKDFDIDTVAAFDEADIERLLADAGIVRNRLKINAAIYNALQIKKLQQEYGSFKHWLDAYHPLDKAEWVKLFKKHFKFVGGEIVGEFLMSTGYLPGAHIESCPVYQEVLECRPKWAEVV
;
A
#
# COMPACT_ATOMS: atom_id res chain seq x y z
N MET A 1 -19.56 -4.61 -9.84
CA MET A 1 -18.95 -3.34 -10.29
C MET A 1 -17.49 -3.39 -9.88
N ASN A 2 -16.56 -3.36 -10.83
CA ASN A 2 -15.12 -3.31 -10.53
C ASN A 2 -14.67 -1.86 -10.27
N TYR A 3 -13.42 -1.67 -9.85
CA TYR A 3 -12.92 -0.34 -9.49
C TYR A 3 -12.87 0.62 -10.69
N CYS A 4 -12.50 0.14 -11.89
CA CYS A 4 -12.51 0.94 -13.11
C CYS A 4 -13.92 1.44 -13.45
N GLU A 5 -14.94 0.59 -13.36
CA GLU A 5 -16.34 0.97 -13.57
C GLU A 5 -16.83 2.01 -12.55
N PHE A 6 -16.45 1.83 -11.28
CA PHE A 6 -16.75 2.81 -10.24
C PHE A 6 -16.11 4.17 -10.55
N VAL A 7 -14.85 4.21 -10.97
CA VAL A 7 -14.14 5.45 -11.28
C VAL A 7 -14.69 6.12 -12.54
N ALA A 8 -15.00 5.34 -13.57
CA ALA A 8 -15.61 5.83 -14.81
C ALA A 8 -17.00 6.47 -14.58
N ALA A 9 -17.73 6.04 -13.54
CA ALA A 9 -19.01 6.63 -13.16
C ALA A 9 -18.89 7.97 -12.41
N ILE A 10 -17.70 8.36 -11.96
CA ILE A 10 -17.48 9.64 -11.27
C ILE A 10 -17.49 10.77 -12.33
N PRO A 11 -18.19 11.90 -12.10
CA PRO A 11 -18.12 13.06 -13.01
C PRO A 11 -16.73 13.71 -13.05
N ASN A 12 -16.28 14.16 -14.24
CA ASN A 12 -14.92 14.67 -14.47
C ASN A 12 -14.62 15.98 -13.72
N ASP A 13 -15.64 16.73 -13.35
CA ASP A 13 -15.60 18.00 -12.63
C ASP A 13 -15.62 17.84 -11.10
N THR A 14 -15.17 16.69 -10.58
CA THR A 14 -15.13 16.40 -9.14
C THR A 14 -13.70 16.33 -8.61
N ASP A 15 -13.53 16.66 -7.32
CA ASP A 15 -12.30 16.49 -6.56
C ASP A 15 -12.13 15.06 -6.00
N ASN A 16 -12.84 14.09 -6.56
CA ASN A 16 -12.85 12.74 -6.01
C ASN A 16 -11.48 12.08 -6.18
N PRO A 17 -10.78 11.73 -5.09
CA PRO A 17 -9.40 11.30 -5.17
C PRO A 17 -9.21 9.94 -5.85
N ASN A 18 -10.30 9.17 -6.02
CA ASN A 18 -10.26 7.87 -6.69
C ASN A 18 -9.84 7.97 -8.16
N LYS A 19 -10.16 9.09 -8.86
CA LYS A 19 -9.72 9.29 -10.24
C LYS A 19 -8.21 9.30 -10.35
N HIS A 20 -7.57 10.21 -9.62
CA HIS A 20 -6.12 10.32 -9.63
C HIS A 20 -5.43 9.04 -9.14
N TYR A 21 -5.98 8.42 -8.08
CA TYR A 21 -5.47 7.16 -7.58
C TYR A 21 -5.51 6.05 -8.65
N HIS A 22 -6.65 5.88 -9.30
CA HIS A 22 -6.83 4.90 -10.37
C HIS A 22 -5.90 5.16 -11.55
N ASP A 23 -5.84 6.41 -12.03
CA ASP A 23 -5.14 6.76 -13.27
C ASP A 23 -3.62 6.80 -13.14
N LYS A 24 -3.10 6.94 -11.91
CA LYS A 24 -1.67 7.22 -11.68
C LYS A 24 -1.00 6.42 -10.56
N GLN A 25 -1.75 5.65 -9.77
CA GLN A 25 -1.18 4.92 -8.62
C GLN A 25 -1.60 3.45 -8.54
N TYR A 26 -2.87 3.13 -8.75
CA TYR A 26 -3.38 1.77 -8.56
C TYR A 26 -2.91 0.84 -9.67
N GLY A 27 -2.16 -0.21 -9.31
CA GLY A 27 -1.61 -1.18 -10.25
C GLY A 27 -0.30 -0.76 -10.89
N PHE A 28 0.16 0.47 -10.66
CA PHE A 28 1.46 0.95 -11.13
C PHE A 28 2.57 0.43 -10.19
N PRO A 29 3.70 -0.07 -10.74
CA PRO A 29 4.81 -0.54 -9.93
C PRO A 29 5.43 0.58 -9.09
N ILE A 30 5.78 0.26 -7.85
CA ILE A 30 6.49 1.17 -6.94
C ILE A 30 7.92 0.65 -6.76
N SER A 31 8.91 1.50 -7.03
CA SER A 31 10.33 1.16 -6.90
C SER A 31 10.93 1.55 -5.54
N ASP A 32 10.33 2.54 -4.87
CA ASP A 32 10.82 3.09 -3.62
C ASP A 32 10.25 2.34 -2.40
N ASP A 33 11.12 1.98 -1.46
CA ASP A 33 10.75 1.20 -0.27
C ASP A 33 9.85 1.99 0.69
N ASN A 34 10.08 3.30 0.86
CA ASN A 34 9.25 4.14 1.72
C ASN A 34 7.83 4.28 1.13
N GLU A 35 7.71 4.40 -0.19
CA GLU A 35 6.42 4.40 -0.88
C GLU A 35 5.69 3.04 -0.79
N LEU A 36 6.41 1.92 -0.94
CA LEU A 36 5.85 0.58 -0.71
C LEU A 36 5.36 0.43 0.73
N PHE A 37 6.16 0.87 1.71
CA PHE A 37 5.76 0.86 3.11
C PHE A 37 4.53 1.75 3.35
N GLY A 38 4.51 2.95 2.76
CA GLY A 38 3.37 3.86 2.80
C GLY A 38 2.09 3.23 2.27
N ARG A 39 2.14 2.54 1.11
CA ARG A 39 1.00 1.78 0.59
C ARG A 39 0.53 0.73 1.60
N LEU A 40 1.44 -0.08 2.15
CA LEU A 40 1.10 -1.11 3.14
C LEU A 40 0.42 -0.51 4.38
N VAL A 41 0.93 0.62 4.88
CA VAL A 41 0.33 1.34 6.03
C VAL A 41 -1.09 1.82 5.71
N LEU A 42 -1.33 2.35 4.51
CA LEU A 42 -2.67 2.78 4.08
C LEU A 42 -3.64 1.59 4.00
N GLU A 43 -3.23 0.47 3.41
CA GLU A 43 -4.05 -0.75 3.33
C GLU A 43 -4.38 -1.31 4.72
N ILE A 44 -3.42 -1.33 5.65
CA ILE A 44 -3.67 -1.72 7.05
C ILE A 44 -4.71 -0.81 7.71
N ASN A 45 -4.67 0.48 7.40
CA ASN A 45 -5.57 1.47 8.00
C ASN A 45 -6.95 1.51 7.36
N GLN A 46 -7.10 1.02 6.12
CA GLN A 46 -8.36 0.89 5.40
C GLN A 46 -9.39 0.01 6.11
N ALA A 47 -8.95 -1.02 6.87
CA ALA A 47 -9.85 -1.96 7.53
C ALA A 47 -10.94 -1.25 8.37
N GLY A 48 -12.19 -1.36 7.93
CA GLY A 48 -13.38 -0.73 8.52
C GLY A 48 -13.78 0.63 7.92
N LEU A 49 -13.12 1.09 6.86
CA LEU A 49 -13.32 2.38 6.19
C LEU A 49 -13.40 2.21 4.68
N SER A 50 -13.97 3.19 3.98
CA SER A 50 -13.90 3.23 2.51
C SER A 50 -12.51 3.64 2.05
N TRP A 51 -12.07 3.12 0.91
CA TRP A 51 -10.80 3.55 0.31
C TRP A 51 -10.80 5.04 -0.05
N THR A 52 -11.94 5.59 -0.50
CA THR A 52 -12.13 7.03 -0.70
C THR A 52 -11.75 7.84 0.54
N LEU A 53 -12.15 7.39 1.74
CA LEU A 53 -11.79 8.09 2.98
C LEU A 53 -10.29 7.99 3.28
N MET A 54 -9.68 6.83 3.00
CA MET A 54 -8.23 6.67 3.14
C MET A 54 -7.46 7.59 2.18
N LEU A 55 -7.88 7.69 0.92
CA LEU A 55 -7.29 8.60 -0.05
C LEU A 55 -7.41 10.07 0.38
N LYS A 56 -8.56 10.49 0.92
CA LYS A 56 -8.73 11.83 1.50
C LYS A 56 -7.80 12.09 2.69
N LYS A 57 -7.39 11.05 3.41
CA LYS A 57 -6.46 11.12 4.54
C LYS A 57 -5.00 10.87 4.14
N GLN A 58 -4.71 10.52 2.89
CA GLN A 58 -3.39 10.06 2.46
C GLN A 58 -2.28 11.07 2.76
N GLN A 59 -2.52 12.37 2.48
CA GLN A 59 -1.54 13.43 2.77
C GLN A 59 -1.30 13.60 4.27
N ALA A 60 -2.35 13.49 5.10
CA ALA A 60 -2.21 13.54 6.55
C ALA A 60 -1.42 12.34 7.08
N PHE A 61 -1.68 11.13 6.57
CA PHE A 61 -0.88 9.95 6.90
C PHE A 61 0.59 10.14 6.53
N ARG A 62 0.86 10.61 5.32
CA ARG A 62 2.23 10.88 4.87
C ARG A 62 2.95 11.84 5.83
N ALA A 63 2.33 12.97 6.17
CA ALA A 63 2.92 13.92 7.12
C ALA A 63 3.10 13.34 8.53
N ALA A 64 2.09 12.64 9.04
CA ALA A 64 2.08 12.07 10.39
C ALA A 64 3.18 10.99 10.57
N PHE A 65 3.39 10.18 9.53
CA PHE A 65 4.40 9.12 9.46
C PHE A 65 5.69 9.56 8.78
N LYS A 66 5.99 10.87 8.75
CA LYS A 66 7.29 11.41 8.28
C LYS A 66 7.66 10.92 6.87
N ASP A 67 6.76 11.14 5.94
CA ASP A 67 6.86 10.70 4.54
C ASP A 67 6.98 9.18 4.36
N PHE A 68 6.55 8.42 5.37
CA PHE A 68 6.73 6.97 5.47
C PHE A 68 8.21 6.56 5.44
N ASP A 69 9.11 7.43 5.89
CA ASP A 69 10.51 7.08 6.04
C ASP A 69 10.65 5.91 7.02
N ILE A 70 11.07 4.75 6.50
CA ILE A 70 11.10 3.49 7.26
C ILE A 70 12.02 3.62 8.48
N ASP A 71 13.17 4.27 8.35
CA ASP A 71 14.12 4.46 9.44
C ASP A 71 13.53 5.31 10.56
N THR A 72 12.88 6.41 10.21
CA THR A 72 12.22 7.32 11.14
C THR A 72 11.04 6.64 11.83
N VAL A 73 10.15 5.98 11.08
CA VAL A 73 8.97 5.31 11.66
C VAL A 73 9.37 4.12 12.53
N ALA A 74 10.42 3.39 12.18
CA ALA A 74 10.96 2.31 13.01
C ALA A 74 11.55 2.83 14.34
N ALA A 75 11.94 4.09 14.41
CA ALA A 75 12.49 4.74 15.59
C ALA A 75 11.43 5.45 16.46
N PHE A 76 10.17 5.50 16.04
CA PHE A 76 9.09 6.09 16.83
C PHE A 76 8.98 5.46 18.21
N ASP A 77 8.82 6.31 19.21
CA ASP A 77 8.67 5.94 20.60
C ASP A 77 7.24 6.20 21.12
N GLU A 78 7.05 6.11 22.44
CA GLU A 78 5.75 6.35 23.07
C GLU A 78 5.25 7.79 22.84
N ALA A 79 6.14 8.79 22.78
CA ALA A 79 5.75 10.18 22.54
C ALA A 79 5.23 10.35 21.11
N ASP A 80 5.84 9.67 20.13
CA ASP A 80 5.31 9.62 18.77
C ASP A 80 3.97 8.91 18.68
N ILE A 81 3.78 7.81 19.42
CA ILE A 81 2.49 7.10 19.47
C ILE A 81 1.40 8.02 20.03
N GLU A 82 1.64 8.73 21.13
CA GLU A 82 0.67 9.69 21.69
C GLU A 82 0.37 10.85 20.75
N ARG A 83 1.41 11.39 20.09
CA ARG A 83 1.26 12.42 19.05
C ARG A 83 0.34 11.94 17.92
N LEU A 84 0.54 10.71 17.44
CA LEU A 84 -0.27 10.11 16.37
C LEU A 84 -1.71 9.84 16.85
N LEU A 85 -1.90 9.43 18.11
CA LEU A 85 -3.23 9.24 18.69
C LEU A 85 -3.99 10.55 18.88
N ALA A 86 -3.31 11.68 18.99
CA ALA A 86 -3.93 13.00 19.04
C ALA A 86 -4.30 13.56 17.65
N ASP A 87 -3.73 13.02 16.56
CA ASP A 87 -3.91 13.54 15.21
C ASP A 87 -5.24 13.06 14.57
N ALA A 88 -6.19 14.00 14.41
CA ALA A 88 -7.49 13.74 13.77
C ALA A 88 -7.40 13.54 12.23
N GLY A 89 -6.27 13.89 11.63
CA GLY A 89 -5.97 13.69 10.21
C GLY A 89 -5.86 12.21 9.83
N ILE A 90 -5.43 11.35 10.76
CA ILE A 90 -5.24 9.92 10.53
C ILE A 90 -6.31 9.05 11.20
N VAL A 91 -6.10 7.73 11.21
CA VAL A 91 -6.90 6.77 11.98
C VAL A 91 -6.26 6.60 13.36
N ARG A 92 -6.91 7.13 14.40
CA ARG A 92 -6.43 7.13 15.79
C ARG A 92 -6.64 5.77 16.45
N ASN A 93 -5.85 4.78 16.04
CA ASN A 93 -5.90 3.42 16.57
C ASN A 93 -4.50 2.97 17.00
N ARG A 94 -4.31 2.80 18.32
CA ARG A 94 -3.01 2.44 18.91
C ARG A 94 -2.45 1.13 18.35
N LEU A 95 -3.29 0.12 18.14
CA LEU A 95 -2.84 -1.18 17.61
C LEU A 95 -2.33 -1.05 16.16
N LYS A 96 -3.01 -0.26 15.32
CA LYS A 96 -2.58 -0.02 13.93
C LYS A 96 -1.30 0.83 13.87
N ILE A 97 -1.16 1.83 14.75
CA ILE A 97 0.08 2.62 14.87
C ILE A 97 1.25 1.72 15.28
N ASN A 98 1.08 0.92 16.34
CA ASN A 98 2.11 -0.02 16.79
C ASN A 98 2.45 -1.05 15.71
N ALA A 99 1.46 -1.49 14.91
CA ALA A 99 1.70 -2.38 13.78
C ALA A 99 2.55 -1.71 12.69
N ALA A 100 2.33 -0.43 12.37
CA ALA A 100 3.15 0.30 11.42
C ALA A 100 4.62 0.39 11.88
N ILE A 101 4.85 0.74 13.16
CA ILE A 101 6.20 0.81 13.76
C ILE A 101 6.88 -0.58 13.72
N TYR A 102 6.16 -1.63 14.15
CA TYR A 102 6.66 -3.00 14.07
C TYR A 102 7.00 -3.40 12.63
N ASN A 103 6.13 -3.09 11.66
CA ASN A 103 6.35 -3.45 10.26
C ASN A 103 7.56 -2.72 9.68
N ALA A 104 7.77 -1.44 10.00
CA ALA A 104 8.98 -0.70 9.63
C ALA A 104 10.25 -1.38 10.15
N LEU A 105 10.27 -1.80 11.43
CA LEU A 105 11.39 -2.55 12.01
C LEU A 105 11.66 -3.87 11.30
N GLN A 106 10.62 -4.55 10.80
CA GLN A 106 10.79 -5.79 10.05
C GLN A 106 11.30 -5.52 8.64
N ILE A 107 10.81 -4.47 7.98
CA ILE A 107 11.34 -4.03 6.69
C ILE A 107 12.83 -3.73 6.79
N LYS A 108 13.30 -3.05 7.85
CA LYS A 108 14.75 -2.82 8.05
C LYS A 108 15.57 -4.10 8.07
N LYS A 109 15.04 -5.20 8.65
CA LYS A 109 15.72 -6.50 8.63
C LYS A 109 15.75 -7.09 7.23
N LEU A 110 14.64 -6.98 6.49
CA LEU A 110 14.59 -7.40 5.09
C LEU A 110 15.56 -6.59 4.22
N GLN A 111 15.70 -5.29 4.45
CA GLN A 111 16.67 -4.45 3.76
C GLN A 111 18.12 -4.90 4.02
N GLN A 112 18.43 -5.40 5.21
CA GLN A 112 19.75 -5.97 5.52
C GLN A 112 20.02 -7.28 4.77
N GLU A 113 19.00 -8.10 4.53
CA GLU A 113 19.13 -9.42 3.91
C GLU A 113 19.02 -9.38 2.37
N TYR A 114 18.08 -8.57 1.84
CA TYR A 114 17.74 -8.50 0.41
C TYR A 114 18.19 -7.18 -0.26
N GLY A 115 18.75 -6.25 0.52
CA GLY A 115 19.13 -4.91 0.06
C GLY A 115 17.98 -3.92 0.00
N SER A 116 16.73 -4.36 -0.21
CA SER A 116 15.53 -3.51 -0.17
C SER A 116 14.26 -4.33 0.12
N PHE A 117 13.19 -3.66 0.58
CA PHE A 117 11.85 -4.25 0.69
C PHE A 117 11.33 -4.69 -0.67
N LYS A 118 11.57 -3.88 -1.69
CA LYS A 118 11.23 -4.23 -3.07
C LYS A 118 11.95 -5.50 -3.53
N HIS A 119 13.25 -5.63 -3.30
CA HIS A 119 13.99 -6.83 -3.69
C HIS A 119 13.53 -8.08 -2.93
N TRP A 120 13.08 -7.93 -1.69
CA TRP A 120 12.42 -9.02 -0.98
C TRP A 120 11.12 -9.44 -1.69
N LEU A 121 10.27 -8.49 -2.10
CA LEU A 121 9.07 -8.81 -2.89
C LEU A 121 9.44 -9.48 -4.24
N ASP A 122 10.44 -8.95 -4.94
CA ASP A 122 10.91 -9.51 -6.21
C ASP A 122 11.45 -10.95 -6.04
N ALA A 123 12.20 -11.23 -4.96
CA ALA A 123 12.80 -12.53 -4.70
C ALA A 123 11.78 -13.66 -4.45
N TYR A 124 10.57 -13.30 -3.99
CA TYR A 124 9.48 -14.25 -3.80
C TYR A 124 8.52 -14.28 -4.99
N HIS A 125 8.51 -13.29 -5.89
CA HIS A 125 7.63 -13.35 -7.06
C HIS A 125 8.10 -14.44 -8.06
N PRO A 126 7.18 -15.26 -8.64
CA PRO A 126 5.75 -15.30 -8.41
C PRO A 126 5.34 -16.23 -7.27
N LEU A 127 4.47 -15.74 -6.39
CA LEU A 127 3.67 -16.54 -5.46
C LEU A 127 2.19 -16.32 -5.75
N ASP A 128 1.36 -17.31 -5.44
CA ASP A 128 -0.08 -17.11 -5.42
C ASP A 128 -0.51 -16.26 -4.20
N LYS A 129 -1.77 -15.78 -4.20
CA LYS A 129 -2.29 -14.93 -3.11
C LYS A 129 -2.23 -15.62 -1.74
N ALA A 130 -2.48 -16.93 -1.67
CA ALA A 130 -2.48 -17.65 -0.39
C ALA A 130 -1.06 -17.80 0.17
N GLU A 131 -0.08 -18.03 -0.70
CA GLU A 131 1.34 -18.08 -0.37
C GLU A 131 1.87 -16.72 0.07
N TRP A 132 1.53 -15.64 -0.65
CA TRP A 132 1.83 -14.28 -0.24
C TRP A 132 1.30 -13.95 1.16
N VAL A 133 0.03 -14.30 1.43
CA VAL A 133 -0.57 -14.07 2.76
C VAL A 133 0.18 -14.84 3.85
N LYS A 134 0.60 -16.08 3.58
CA LYS A 134 1.41 -16.86 4.53
C LYS A 134 2.77 -16.20 4.76
N LEU A 135 3.43 -15.74 3.70
CA LEU A 135 4.72 -15.06 3.78
C LEU A 135 4.63 -13.76 4.59
N PHE A 136 3.68 -12.88 4.26
CA PHE A 136 3.47 -11.62 4.97
C PHE A 136 3.16 -11.84 6.45
N LYS A 137 2.31 -12.82 6.80
CA LYS A 137 1.98 -13.13 8.20
C LYS A 137 3.16 -13.65 9.02
N LYS A 138 4.20 -14.19 8.38
CA LYS A 138 5.44 -14.57 9.09
C LYS A 138 6.27 -13.37 9.49
N HIS A 139 6.11 -12.21 8.84
CA HIS A 139 7.01 -11.06 9.01
C HIS A 139 6.30 -9.84 9.58
N PHE A 140 5.03 -9.63 9.22
CA PHE A 140 4.32 -8.38 9.51
C PHE A 140 3.09 -8.60 10.39
N LYS A 141 2.57 -7.49 10.94
CA LYS A 141 1.33 -7.42 11.74
C LYS A 141 0.25 -6.71 10.94
N PHE A 142 -1.01 -7.07 11.21
CA PHE A 142 -2.20 -6.54 10.55
C PHE A 142 -2.26 -6.81 9.03
N VAL A 143 -1.66 -7.90 8.58
CA VAL A 143 -1.61 -8.29 7.16
C VAL A 143 -2.57 -9.45 6.85
N GLY A 144 -3.87 -9.13 6.87
CA GLY A 144 -4.95 -10.05 6.50
C GLY A 144 -4.97 -10.36 4.99
N GLY A 145 -5.80 -11.32 4.58
CA GLY A 145 -5.88 -11.75 3.18
C GLY A 145 -6.30 -10.66 2.19
N GLU A 146 -7.21 -9.78 2.61
CA GLU A 146 -7.64 -8.62 1.82
C GLU A 146 -6.51 -7.58 1.73
N ILE A 147 -5.90 -7.22 2.87
CA ILE A 147 -4.82 -6.23 2.96
C ILE A 147 -3.62 -6.63 2.09
N VAL A 148 -3.16 -7.88 2.19
CA VAL A 148 -2.04 -8.37 1.36
C VAL A 148 -2.43 -8.42 -0.11
N GLY A 149 -3.67 -8.82 -0.42
CA GLY A 149 -4.18 -8.84 -1.79
C GLY A 149 -4.19 -7.47 -2.43
N GLU A 150 -4.79 -6.48 -1.76
CA GLU A 150 -4.85 -5.09 -2.25
C GLU A 150 -3.48 -4.42 -2.28
N PHE A 151 -2.60 -4.68 -1.30
CA PHE A 151 -1.22 -4.21 -1.34
C PHE A 151 -0.50 -4.70 -2.61
N LEU A 152 -0.54 -6.01 -2.89
CA LEU A 152 0.17 -6.58 -4.03
C LEU A 152 -0.46 -6.20 -5.37
N MET A 153 -1.79 -6.10 -5.43
CA MET A 153 -2.49 -5.67 -6.64
C MET A 153 -2.26 -4.18 -6.92
N SER A 154 -2.35 -3.33 -5.90
CA SER A 154 -2.11 -1.88 -6.03
C SER A 154 -0.67 -1.54 -6.40
N THR A 155 0.30 -2.42 -6.12
CA THR A 155 1.73 -2.22 -6.39
C THR A 155 2.26 -3.04 -7.57
N GLY A 156 1.38 -3.72 -8.31
CA GLY A 156 1.75 -4.39 -9.56
C GLY A 156 2.37 -5.78 -9.42
N TYR A 157 2.25 -6.45 -8.26
CA TYR A 157 2.69 -7.85 -8.07
C TYR A 157 1.59 -8.89 -8.34
N LEU A 158 0.32 -8.51 -8.20
CA LEU A 158 -0.83 -9.33 -8.58
C LEU A 158 -1.66 -8.63 -9.67
N PRO A 159 -2.26 -9.38 -10.60
CA PRO A 159 -3.17 -8.81 -11.59
C PRO A 159 -4.50 -8.42 -10.95
N GLY A 160 -5.29 -7.61 -11.67
CA GLY A 160 -6.68 -7.28 -11.31
C GLY A 160 -6.93 -5.82 -10.94
N ALA A 161 -5.89 -4.99 -10.86
CA ALA A 161 -6.05 -3.56 -10.56
C ALA A 161 -6.88 -2.83 -11.64
N HIS A 162 -6.68 -3.21 -12.91
CA HIS A 162 -7.39 -2.70 -14.06
C HIS A 162 -7.93 -3.84 -14.93
N ILE A 163 -9.16 -3.69 -15.42
CA ILE A 163 -9.71 -4.57 -16.46
C ILE A 163 -9.10 -4.21 -17.82
N GLU A 164 -9.04 -5.16 -18.76
CA GLU A 164 -8.43 -4.94 -20.09
C GLU A 164 -9.08 -3.80 -20.89
N SER A 165 -10.37 -3.56 -20.70
CA SER A 165 -11.10 -2.47 -21.34
C SER A 165 -10.93 -1.11 -20.66
N CYS A 166 -10.20 -1.05 -19.53
CA CYS A 166 -9.89 0.21 -18.86
C CYS A 166 -8.92 1.04 -19.72
N PRO A 167 -9.18 2.34 -19.96
CA PRO A 167 -8.27 3.20 -20.72
C PRO A 167 -6.83 3.25 -20.15
N VAL A 168 -6.68 3.05 -18.84
CA VAL A 168 -5.40 3.10 -18.12
C VAL A 168 -4.65 1.75 -18.17
N TYR A 169 -5.31 0.67 -18.62
CA TYR A 169 -4.72 -0.67 -18.61
C TYR A 169 -3.42 -0.75 -19.43
N GLN A 170 -3.38 -0.13 -20.60
CA GLN A 170 -2.18 -0.09 -21.43
C GLN A 170 -1.05 0.73 -20.79
N GLU A 171 -1.36 1.87 -20.16
CA GLU A 171 -0.36 2.67 -19.42
C GLU A 171 0.27 1.86 -18.29
N VAL A 172 -0.52 1.05 -17.57
CA VAL A 172 -0.01 0.14 -16.54
C VAL A 172 0.90 -0.92 -17.15
N LEU A 173 0.50 -1.57 -18.25
CA LEU A 173 1.32 -2.57 -18.94
C LEU A 173 2.67 -2.01 -19.42
N GLU A 174 2.69 -0.78 -19.96
CA GLU A 174 3.91 -0.09 -20.38
C GLU A 174 4.88 0.14 -19.21
N CYS A 175 4.36 0.25 -17.99
CA CYS A 175 5.15 0.35 -16.76
C CYS A 175 5.71 -1.00 -16.28
N ARG A 176 5.46 -2.10 -17.01
CA ARG A 176 6.01 -3.45 -16.77
C ARG A 176 5.78 -3.95 -15.33
N PRO A 177 4.51 -4.10 -14.89
CA PRO A 177 4.22 -4.63 -13.57
C PRO A 177 4.69 -6.07 -13.46
N LYS A 178 5.09 -6.47 -12.25
CA LYS A 178 5.67 -7.80 -12.00
C LYS A 178 4.76 -8.94 -12.44
N TRP A 179 3.45 -8.82 -12.23
CA TRP A 179 2.49 -9.82 -12.72
C TRP A 179 2.51 -10.03 -14.24
N ALA A 180 2.96 -9.04 -15.03
CA ALA A 180 3.02 -9.11 -16.49
C ALA A 180 4.39 -9.59 -17.01
N GLU A 181 5.41 -9.73 -16.15
CA GLU A 181 6.71 -10.30 -16.54
C GLU A 181 6.66 -11.83 -16.66
N VAL A 182 5.64 -12.45 -16.06
CA VAL A 182 5.40 -13.90 -16.10
C VAL A 182 4.60 -14.24 -17.36
N VAL A 183 5.28 -14.25 -18.51
CA VAL A 183 4.77 -14.78 -19.80
C VAL A 183 5.65 -15.93 -20.24
#